data_AF-A0A3D4DR62-F1
#
_entry.id   AF-A0A3D4DR62-F1
#
_cell.length_a   1.000
_cell.length_b   1.000
_cell.length_c   1.000
_cell.angle_alpha   90.00
_cell.angle_beta   90.00
_cell.angle_gamma   90.00
#
_symmetry.space_group_name_H-M   'P 1'
#
loop_
_entity.id
_entity.type
_entity.pdbx_description
1 polymer ?
#
loop_
_entity_poly.entity_id
_entity_poly.type
_entity_poly.pdbx_seq_one_letter_code
_entity_poly.pdbx_strand_id
1 'polypeptide(L)'
;MQQTDAEVAHIKRRLAAEIAAFDPTRHGHGIADWNAATLTAFRRALIEPELQPVNLPGGITDDAWVVTRSNGAYRVLWLPWADAFSLAVESRFGLVDISVHGDALSCFSSV
;
A
#
# COMPACT_ATOMS: atom_id res chain seq x y z
N MET A 1 -13.98 18.27 -0.53
CA MET A 1 -14.46 17.26 -1.49
C MET A 1 -13.57 17.19 -2.75
N GLN A 2 -13.30 18.29 -3.46
CA GLN A 2 -12.47 18.26 -4.68
C GLN A 2 -11.01 17.76 -4.48
N GLN A 3 -10.39 18.02 -3.33
CA GLN A 3 -9.01 17.63 -3.05
C GLN A 3 -8.86 16.11 -2.77
N THR A 4 -9.88 15.52 -2.17
CA THR A 4 -10.01 14.08 -1.88
C THR A 4 -10.07 13.28 -3.19
N ASP A 5 -10.86 13.74 -4.16
CA ASP A 5 -11.03 13.05 -5.45
C ASP A 5 -9.76 13.08 -6.30
N ALA A 6 -9.04 14.21 -6.30
CA ALA A 6 -7.77 14.35 -7.00
C ALA A 6 -6.70 13.40 -6.44
N GLU A 7 -6.66 13.26 -5.12
CA GLU A 7 -5.72 12.36 -4.44
C GLU A 7 -6.05 10.89 -4.75
N VAL A 8 -7.32 10.49 -4.68
CA VAL A 8 -7.76 9.14 -5.07
C VAL A 8 -7.39 8.83 -6.53
N ALA A 9 -7.59 9.78 -7.44
CA ALA A 9 -7.19 9.62 -8.84
C ALA A 9 -5.67 9.49 -9.00
N HIS A 10 -4.89 10.21 -8.19
CA HIS A 10 -3.44 10.10 -8.17
C HIS A 10 -2.96 8.72 -7.69
N ILE A 11 -3.49 8.24 -6.57
CA ILE A 11 -3.22 6.91 -6.00
C ILE A 11 -3.52 5.83 -7.04
N LYS A 12 -4.72 5.87 -7.64
CA LYS A 12 -5.13 4.90 -8.67
C LYS A 12 -4.19 4.90 -9.87
N ARG A 13 -3.72 6.08 -10.31
CA ARG A 13 -2.76 6.19 -11.41
C ARG A 13 -1.41 5.56 -11.05
N ARG A 14 -0.90 5.78 -9.83
CA ARG A 14 0.35 5.16 -9.34
C ARG A 14 0.22 3.63 -9.29
N LEU A 15 -0.84 3.12 -8.67
CA LEU A 15 -1.13 1.68 -8.59
C LEU A 15 -1.25 1.04 -9.98
N ALA A 16 -1.98 1.68 -10.90
CA ALA A 16 -2.16 1.16 -12.26
C ALA A 16 -0.83 1.12 -13.03
N ALA A 17 0.00 2.17 -12.91
CA ALA A 17 1.32 2.22 -13.54
C ALA A 17 2.24 1.11 -13.02
N GLU A 18 2.27 0.91 -11.70
CA GLU A 18 3.06 -0.15 -11.07
C GLU A 18 2.62 -1.54 -11.53
N ILE A 19 1.31 -1.82 -11.49
CA ILE A 19 0.75 -3.11 -11.93
C ILE A 19 1.03 -3.37 -13.42
N ALA A 20 1.01 -2.33 -14.25
CA ALA A 20 1.29 -2.45 -15.68
C ALA A 20 2.78 -2.70 -15.97
N ALA A 21 3.67 -2.11 -15.17
CA ALA A 21 5.12 -2.27 -15.30
C ALA A 21 5.67 -3.54 -14.63
N PHE A 22 4.85 -4.26 -13.87
CA PHE A 22 5.30 -5.43 -13.10
C PHE A 22 5.78 -6.57 -14.00
N ASP A 23 7.04 -6.97 -13.79
CA ASP A 23 7.66 -8.14 -14.42
C ASP A 23 7.87 -9.25 -13.37
N PRO A 24 7.11 -10.36 -13.42
CA PRO A 24 7.24 -11.44 -12.45
C PRO A 24 8.60 -12.11 -12.47
N THR A 25 9.39 -11.99 -13.55
CA THR A 25 10.73 -12.59 -13.63
C THR A 25 11.81 -11.76 -12.94
N ARG A 26 11.53 -10.48 -12.66
CA ARG A 26 12.50 -9.52 -12.10
C ARG A 26 12.17 -9.03 -10.70
N HIS A 27 10.96 -9.31 -10.21
CA HIS A 27 10.52 -8.90 -8.89
C HIS A 27 11.12 -9.80 -7.78
N GLY A 28 11.38 -9.23 -6.59
CA GLY A 28 11.88 -9.97 -5.42
C GLY A 28 13.09 -10.86 -5.73
N HIS A 29 13.03 -12.14 -5.33
CA HIS A 29 14.07 -13.14 -5.58
C HIS A 29 14.00 -13.81 -6.97
N GLY A 30 13.16 -13.31 -7.89
CA GLY A 30 13.08 -13.81 -9.27
C GLY A 30 12.32 -15.12 -9.45
N ILE A 31 11.53 -15.57 -8.46
CA ILE A 31 10.69 -16.77 -8.58
C ILE A 31 9.38 -16.39 -9.27
N ALA A 32 9.32 -16.57 -10.60
CA ALA A 32 8.24 -16.06 -11.44
C ALA A 32 6.82 -16.48 -11.00
N ASP A 33 6.61 -17.76 -10.68
CA ASP A 33 5.29 -18.26 -10.27
C ASP A 33 4.83 -17.65 -8.93
N TRP A 34 5.76 -17.49 -7.99
CA TRP A 34 5.50 -16.83 -6.72
C TRP A 34 5.12 -15.36 -6.93
N ASN A 35 5.91 -14.65 -7.73
CA ASN A 35 5.66 -13.24 -8.04
C ASN A 35 4.32 -13.03 -8.77
N ALA A 36 3.94 -13.94 -9.67
CA ALA A 36 2.63 -13.91 -10.33
C ALA A 36 1.47 -14.15 -9.34
N ALA A 37 1.67 -15.05 -8.37
CA ALA A 37 0.71 -15.28 -7.29
C ALA A 37 0.59 -14.05 -6.38
N THR A 38 1.69 -13.41 -6.02
CA THR A 38 1.71 -12.15 -5.25
C THR A 38 0.96 -11.03 -5.97
N LEU A 39 1.19 -10.82 -7.27
CA LEU A 39 0.45 -9.82 -8.05
C LEU A 39 -1.05 -10.11 -8.06
N THR A 40 -1.43 -11.39 -8.17
CA THR A 40 -2.83 -11.81 -8.12
C THR A 40 -3.46 -11.52 -6.76
N ALA A 41 -2.74 -11.82 -5.68
CA ALA A 41 -3.18 -11.53 -4.32
C ALA A 41 -3.31 -10.02 -4.08
N PHE A 42 -2.34 -9.23 -4.54
CA PHE A 42 -2.37 -7.77 -4.44
C PHE A 42 -3.60 -7.19 -5.14
N ARG A 43 -3.85 -7.57 -6.40
CA ARG A 43 -5.03 -7.12 -7.16
C ARG A 43 -6.35 -7.43 -6.45
N ARG A 44 -6.44 -8.59 -5.79
CA ARG A 44 -7.64 -8.98 -5.01
C ARG A 44 -7.77 -8.19 -3.71
N ALA A 45 -6.64 -7.77 -3.14
CA ALA A 45 -6.59 -7.01 -1.91
C ALA A 45 -6.93 -5.52 -2.14
N LEU A 46 -6.76 -4.98 -3.35
CA LEU A 46 -7.04 -3.56 -3.62
C LEU A 46 -8.49 -3.17 -3.27
N ILE A 47 -8.62 -1.98 -2.70
CA ILE A 47 -9.90 -1.32 -2.41
C ILE A 47 -9.95 0.06 -3.04
N GLU A 48 -11.14 0.66 -3.02
CA GLU A 48 -11.23 2.11 -3.18
C GLU A 48 -10.42 2.78 -2.05
N PRO A 49 -9.48 3.70 -2.36
CA PRO A 49 -8.67 4.33 -1.33
C PRO A 49 -9.54 4.97 -0.24
N GLU A 50 -9.26 4.63 1.01
CA GLU A 50 -10.03 5.08 2.17
C GLU A 50 -9.13 5.87 3.11
N LEU A 51 -9.51 7.11 3.42
CA LEU A 51 -8.75 7.95 4.34
C LEU A 51 -8.96 7.48 5.78
N GLN A 52 -7.87 7.13 6.47
CA GLN A 52 -7.89 6.69 7.86
C GLN A 52 -6.71 7.27 8.66
N PRO A 53 -6.88 7.50 9.96
CA PRO A 53 -5.79 7.90 10.83
C PRO A 53 -4.77 6.76 10.96
N VAL A 54 -3.49 7.10 10.84
CA VAL A 54 -2.35 6.19 11.03
C VAL A 54 -1.41 6.75 12.09
N ASN A 55 -0.92 5.86 12.95
CA ASN A 55 0.14 6.18 13.89
C ASN A 55 1.49 6.04 13.21
N LEU A 56 2.27 7.12 13.22
CA LEU A 56 3.59 7.21 12.65
C LEU A 56 4.66 7.01 13.74
N PRO A 57 5.88 6.58 13.36
CA PRO A 57 7.02 6.58 14.26
C PRO A 57 7.20 7.92 14.98
N GLY A 58 7.56 7.88 16.26
CA GLY A 58 7.70 9.08 17.09
C GLY A 58 6.41 9.55 17.78
N GLY A 59 5.32 8.79 17.69
CA GLY A 59 4.08 9.05 18.43
C GLY A 59 3.18 10.13 17.80
N ILE A 60 3.34 10.33 16.49
CA ILE A 60 2.54 11.27 15.71
C ILE A 60 1.39 10.49 15.06
N THR A 61 0.22 11.12 14.95
CA THR A 61 -0.91 10.58 14.18
C THR A 61 -1.23 11.56 13.05
N ASP A 62 -1.43 11.03 11.85
CA ASP A 62 -1.84 11.79 10.67
C ASP A 62 -2.78 10.92 9.79
N ASP A 63 -3.39 11.50 8.77
CA ASP A 63 -4.34 10.80 7.89
C ASP A 63 -3.65 10.25 6.63
N ALA A 64 -3.72 8.94 6.45
CA ALA A 64 -3.20 8.25 5.27
C ALA A 64 -4.30 7.47 4.54
N TRP A 65 -4.03 7.08 3.31
CA TRP A 65 -5.00 6.41 2.46
C TRP A 65 -4.77 4.91 2.43
N VAL A 66 -5.68 4.14 3.00
CA VAL A 66 -5.66 2.68 2.92
C VAL A 66 -6.00 2.25 1.50
N VAL A 67 -5.13 1.46 0.86
CA VAL A 67 -5.33 1.01 -0.54
C VAL A 67 -5.56 -0.49 -0.66
N THR A 68 -5.34 -1.26 0.41
CA THR A 68 -5.66 -2.69 0.46
C THR A 68 -6.59 -3.03 1.62
N ARG A 69 -7.37 -4.10 1.46
CA ARG A 69 -8.09 -4.76 2.55
C ARG A 69 -7.11 -5.24 3.62
N SER A 70 -7.62 -5.39 4.83
CA SER A 70 -6.95 -6.17 5.88
C SER A 70 -6.68 -7.59 5.42
N ASN A 71 -5.49 -8.10 5.72
CA ASN A 71 -5.21 -9.54 5.73
C ASN A 71 -5.19 -10.13 7.16
N GLY A 72 -5.68 -9.38 8.15
CA GLY A 72 -5.65 -9.72 9.58
C GLY A 72 -4.42 -9.21 10.34
N ALA A 73 -3.39 -8.73 9.64
CA ALA A 73 -2.17 -8.21 10.28
C ALA A 73 -1.64 -6.93 9.64
N TYR A 74 -1.77 -6.78 8.32
CA TYR A 74 -1.13 -5.73 7.54
C TYR A 74 -2.08 -5.08 6.53
N ARG A 75 -1.78 -3.82 6.20
CA ARG A 75 -2.35 -3.07 5.08
C ARG A 75 -1.29 -2.24 4.37
N VAL A 76 -1.52 -1.96 3.10
CA VAL A 76 -0.75 -0.95 2.37
C VAL A 76 -1.49 0.39 2.44
N LEU A 77 -0.73 1.43 2.75
CA LEU A 77 -1.18 2.81 2.83
C LEU A 77 -0.49 3.64 1.74
N TRP A 78 -1.12 4.74 1.34
CA TRP A 78 -0.50 5.84 0.62
C TRP A 78 -0.31 7.03 1.57
N LEU A 79 0.92 7.56 1.58
CA LEU A 79 1.35 8.67 2.41
C LEU A 79 1.47 9.94 1.54
N PRO A 80 0.48 10.84 1.54
CA PRO A 80 0.42 11.96 0.59
C PRO A 80 1.58 12.95 0.76
N TRP A 81 2.10 13.11 1.98
CA TRP A 81 3.25 13.99 2.26
C TRP A 81 4.60 13.41 1.83
N ALA A 82 4.67 12.10 1.59
CA ALA A 82 5.91 11.41 1.18
C ALA A 82 5.87 10.96 -0.29
N ASP A 83 4.72 11.09 -0.97
CA ASP A 83 4.49 10.60 -2.33
C ASP A 83 4.85 9.11 -2.49
N ALA A 84 4.58 8.31 -1.44
CA ALA A 84 5.03 6.94 -1.31
C ALA A 84 3.96 6.03 -0.69
N PHE A 85 4.07 4.73 -0.97
CA PHE A 85 3.30 3.72 -0.25
C PHE A 85 4.07 3.26 0.99
N SER A 86 3.31 2.75 1.97
CA SER A 86 3.84 2.21 3.21
C SER A 86 3.11 0.93 3.62
N LEU A 87 3.84 0.01 4.23
CA LEU A 87 3.25 -1.08 5.00
C LEU A 87 2.88 -0.59 6.41
N ALA A 88 1.63 -0.81 6.79
CA ALA A 88 1.15 -0.60 8.15
C ALA A 88 0.66 -1.91 8.76
N VAL A 89 0.82 -2.03 10.08
CA VAL A 89 0.25 -3.13 10.86
C VAL A 89 -1.07 -2.70 11.47
N GLU A 90 -2.01 -3.62 11.55
CA GLU A 90 -3.23 -3.43 12.34
C GLU A 90 -2.94 -3.81 13.79
N SER A 91 -3.01 -2.81 14.68
CA SER A 91 -2.75 -2.97 16.10
C SER A 91 -3.98 -2.63 16.94
N ARG A 92 -3.91 -2.90 18.26
CA ARG A 92 -4.94 -2.44 19.21
C ARG A 92 -5.10 -0.92 19.26
N PHE A 93 -4.14 -0.16 18.74
CA PHE A 93 -4.13 1.29 18.68
C PHE A 93 -4.52 1.85 17.30
N GLY A 94 -5.02 0.99 16.41
CA GLY A 94 -5.28 1.32 15.01
C GLY A 94 -4.11 0.97 14.10
N LEU A 95 -4.08 1.59 12.92
CA LEU A 95 -3.02 1.42 11.93
C LEU A 95 -1.71 2.03 12.43
N VAL A 96 -0.61 1.31 12.26
CA VAL A 96 0.73 1.78 12.63
C VAL A 96 1.67 1.60 11.44
N ASP A 97 2.23 2.71 10.95
CA ASP A 97 3.32 2.70 9.97
C ASP A 97 4.57 2.06 10.58
N ILE A 98 5.14 1.09 9.89
CA ILE A 98 6.38 0.40 10.31
C ILE A 98 7.58 0.76 9.44
N SER A 99 7.50 1.91 8.74
CA SER A 99 8.60 2.47 7.95
C SER A 99 9.14 1.57 6.84
N VAL A 100 8.29 0.67 6.32
CA VAL A 100 8.58 -0.08 5.09
C VAL A 100 7.90 0.67 3.95
N HIS A 101 8.66 1.56 3.31
CA HIS A 101 8.16 2.49 2.29
C HIS A 101 8.65 2.13 0.89
N GLY A 102 7.87 2.49 -0.13
CA GLY A 102 8.25 2.31 -1.52
C GLY A 102 7.04 2.23 -2.45
N ASP A 103 7.12 1.33 -3.43
CA ASP A 103 6.01 0.99 -4.31
C ASP A 103 5.03 0.03 -3.60
N ALA A 104 3.76 0.07 -3.98
CA ALA A 104 2.67 -0.55 -3.21
C ALA A 104 2.80 -2.08 -3.15
N LEU A 105 3.18 -2.71 -4.26
CA LEU A 105 3.35 -4.15 -4.36
C LEU A 105 4.59 -4.63 -3.60
N SER A 106 5.64 -3.82 -3.56
CA SER A 106 6.84 -4.11 -2.75
C SER A 106 6.50 -4.08 -1.26
N CYS A 107 5.76 -3.07 -0.81
CA CYS A 107 5.23 -3.02 0.56
C CYS A 107 4.32 -4.24 0.84
N PHE A 108 3.43 -4.57 -0.08
CA PHE A 108 2.51 -5.72 0.04
C PHE A 108 3.25 -7.06 0.16
N SER A 109 4.37 -7.23 -0.56
CA SER A 109 5.15 -8.47 -0.57
C SER A 109 6.25 -8.55 0.48
N SER A 110 6.34 -7.56 1.37
CA SER A 110 7.39 -7.49 2.40
C SER A 110 7.16 -8.46 3.58
N VAL A 111 6.05 -9.19 3.58
CA VAL A 111 5.59 -10.11 4.63
C VAL A 111 5.10 -11.44 4.07
#